data_AF-A0A132MLS6-F1
#
_entry.id   AF-A0A132MLS6-F1
#
_cell.length_a   1.000
_cell.length_b   1.000
_cell.length_c   1.000
_cell.angle_alpha   90.00
_cell.angle_beta   90.00
_cell.angle_gamma   90.00
#
_symmetry.space_group_name_H-M   'P 1'
#
loop_
_entity.id
_entity.type
_entity.pdbx_description
1 polymer ?
#
loop_
_entity_poly.entity_id
_entity_poly.type
_entity_poly.pdbx_seq_one_letter_code
_entity_poly.pdbx_strand_id
1 'polypeptide(L)'
;MPNERLRSALLESGYTVRKLAEEIGLDPKSVERWITKNRTPRRATAFKTAKLLGMPVSWLWPELDGDTAPVTKSEVVAFYPHRSQTPKRLWLDLLTAAEEEISLLAYASLFLPEENPEAIAVLRRKAEAGVKVRIVLGDPDSPEVALRGVEEQLYDAIPARVRMAIAYYRPLVGVPGVRFHLHRTTLYNSIFRFDDEMLINQHIYGVYGYMAPILHLRRIEGCDLFDTYANSFERVWAVSYPIEQITADQENHG
;
A
#
# COMPACT_ATOMS: atom_id res chain seq x y z
N MET A 1 -30.26 2.92 0.07
CA MET A 1 -29.63 2.06 1.10
C MET A 1 -29.85 2.72 2.46
N PRO A 2 -29.99 1.98 3.57
CA PRO A 2 -30.10 2.56 4.90
C PRO A 2 -28.76 3.17 5.37
N ASN A 3 -28.82 4.17 6.26
CA ASN A 3 -27.64 4.71 6.93
C ASN A 3 -27.25 3.81 8.12
N GLU A 4 -26.44 2.79 7.84
CA GLU A 4 -26.00 1.85 8.88
C GLU A 4 -25.07 2.50 9.92
N ARG A 5 -24.37 3.57 9.56
CA ARG A 5 -23.47 4.30 10.48
C ARG A 5 -24.26 4.99 11.58
N LEU A 6 -25.30 5.72 11.21
CA LEU A 6 -26.22 6.36 12.16
C LEU A 6 -26.96 5.31 13.01
N ARG A 7 -27.34 4.17 12.41
CA ARG A 7 -27.98 3.07 13.15
C ARG A 7 -27.06 2.51 14.22
N SER A 8 -25.80 2.20 13.88
CA SER A 8 -24.82 1.69 14.85
C SER A 8 -24.51 2.72 15.93
N ALA A 9 -24.34 3.99 15.58
CA ALA A 9 -24.08 5.06 16.54
C ALA A 9 -25.18 5.21 17.59
N LEU A 10 -26.45 5.10 17.18
CA LEU A 10 -27.58 5.13 18.09
C LEU A 10 -27.56 3.96 19.08
N LEU A 11 -27.25 2.75 18.58
CA LEU A 11 -27.15 1.56 19.41
C LEU A 11 -26.01 1.67 20.44
N GLU A 12 -24.82 2.08 19.99
CA GLU A 12 -23.62 2.20 20.84
C GLU A 12 -23.76 3.29 21.91
N SER A 13 -24.42 4.41 21.57
CA SER A 13 -24.65 5.52 22.51
C SER A 13 -25.89 5.33 23.40
N GLY A 14 -26.64 4.23 23.23
CA GLY A 14 -27.88 3.97 23.97
C GLY A 14 -29.03 4.93 23.62
N TYR A 15 -28.93 5.66 22.52
CA TYR A 15 -29.98 6.54 22.05
C TYR A 15 -31.04 5.79 21.24
N THR A 16 -32.31 6.08 21.53
CA THR A 16 -33.41 5.69 20.64
C THR A 16 -33.70 6.81 19.64
N VAL A 17 -34.31 6.47 18.50
CA VAL A 17 -34.79 7.44 17.50
C VAL A 17 -35.63 8.54 18.16
N ARG A 18 -36.50 8.15 19.09
CA ARG A 18 -37.38 9.07 19.82
C ARG A 18 -36.60 10.01 20.74
N LYS A 19 -35.70 9.48 21.57
CA LYS A 19 -34.89 10.28 22.50
C LYS A 19 -34.00 11.27 21.75
N LEU A 20 -33.37 10.82 20.65
CA LEU A 20 -32.56 11.68 19.82
C LEU A 20 -33.40 12.80 19.17
N ALA A 21 -34.60 12.47 18.67
CA ALA A 21 -35.50 13.45 18.08
C ALA A 21 -35.95 14.51 19.11
N GLU A 22 -36.27 14.08 20.34
CA GLU A 22 -36.62 14.96 21.46
C GLU A 22 -35.48 15.94 21.80
N GLU A 23 -34.24 15.47 21.93
CA GLU A 23 -33.08 16.33 22.25
C GLU A 23 -32.70 17.30 21.11
N ILE A 24 -32.86 16.87 19.87
CA ILE A 24 -32.59 17.72 18.71
C ILE A 24 -33.72 18.74 18.49
N GLY A 25 -34.95 18.41 18.90
CA GLY A 25 -36.15 19.23 18.71
C GLY A 25 -36.83 18.95 17.36
N LEU A 26 -36.87 17.68 16.93
CA LEU A 26 -37.45 17.24 15.66
C LEU A 26 -38.49 16.15 15.85
N ASP A 27 -39.28 15.92 14.80
CA ASP A 27 -40.21 14.79 14.74
C ASP A 27 -39.43 13.46 14.62
N PRO A 28 -39.75 12.40 15.39
CA PRO A 28 -39.09 11.09 15.32
C PRO A 28 -39.05 10.48 13.91
N LYS A 29 -40.05 10.73 13.06
CA LYS A 29 -40.05 10.26 11.66
C LYS A 29 -38.96 10.93 10.83
N SER A 30 -38.49 12.12 11.22
CA SER A 30 -37.37 12.79 10.55
C SER A 30 -36.08 12.00 10.78
N VAL A 31 -35.82 11.62 12.04
CA VAL A 31 -34.66 10.79 12.41
C VAL A 31 -34.76 9.39 11.80
N GLU A 32 -35.94 8.78 11.84
CA GLU A 32 -36.19 7.48 11.21
C GLU A 32 -35.92 7.50 9.70
N ARG A 33 -36.24 8.60 9.01
CA ARG A 33 -35.92 8.79 7.59
C ARG A 33 -34.42 8.96 7.33
N TRP A 34 -33.64 9.49 8.28
CA TRP A 34 -32.18 9.53 8.15
C TRP A 34 -31.59 8.12 8.14
N ILE A 35 -32.16 7.20 8.93
CA ILE A 35 -31.73 5.80 8.99
C ILE A 35 -32.26 5.01 7.79
N THR A 36 -33.57 5.02 7.56
CA THR A 36 -34.22 4.11 6.61
C THR A 36 -34.06 4.55 5.16
N LYS A 37 -34.07 5.86 4.90
CA LYS A 37 -34.01 6.43 3.55
C LYS A 37 -32.66 7.09 3.24
N ASN A 38 -31.68 6.99 4.15
CA ASN A 38 -30.42 7.71 4.10
C ASN A 38 -30.60 9.20 3.76
N ARG A 39 -31.63 9.83 4.35
CA ARG A 39 -31.85 11.26 4.16
C ARG A 39 -30.82 12.05 4.95
N THR A 40 -30.16 12.97 4.27
CA THR A 40 -29.22 13.90 4.87
C THR A 40 -29.98 15.05 5.55
N PRO A 41 -29.79 15.31 6.86
CA PRO A 41 -30.36 16.47 7.54
C PRO A 41 -29.73 17.79 7.07
N ARG A 42 -30.34 18.92 7.46
CA ARG A 42 -29.68 20.23 7.32
C ARG A 42 -28.38 20.26 8.13
N ARG A 43 -27.37 20.99 7.66
CA ARG A 43 -26.04 21.07 8.27
C ARG A 43 -26.08 21.30 9.79
N ALA A 44 -26.75 22.36 10.26
CA ALA A 44 -26.84 22.65 11.70
C ALA A 44 -27.42 21.48 12.52
N THR A 45 -28.44 20.80 12.00
CA THR A 45 -29.03 19.61 12.63
C THR A 45 -28.05 18.46 12.67
N ALA A 46 -27.35 18.19 11.57
CA ALA A 46 -26.36 17.12 11.49
C ALA A 46 -25.21 17.31 12.50
N PHE A 47 -24.70 18.54 12.63
CA PHE A 47 -23.67 18.89 13.61
C PHE A 47 -24.17 18.69 15.06
N LYS A 48 -25.41 19.08 15.36
CA LYS A 48 -26.01 18.85 16.67
C LYS A 48 -26.14 17.35 16.96
N THR A 49 -26.63 16.55 16.00
CA THR A 49 -26.74 15.10 16.14
C THR A 49 -25.38 14.44 16.36
N ALA A 50 -24.41 14.78 15.53
CA ALA A 50 -23.05 14.24 15.59
C ALA A 50 -22.40 14.50 16.96
N LYS A 51 -22.58 15.72 17.49
CA LYS A 51 -22.12 16.08 18.84
C LYS A 51 -22.80 15.25 19.93
N LEU A 52 -24.10 15.02 19.86
CA LEU A 52 -24.84 14.20 20.84
C LEU A 52 -24.38 12.74 20.82
N LEU A 53 -24.08 12.22 19.63
CA LEU A 53 -23.64 10.83 19.45
C LEU A 53 -22.12 10.65 19.62
N GLY A 54 -21.36 11.72 19.81
CA GLY A 54 -19.89 11.66 19.91
C GLY A 54 -19.18 11.24 18.62
N MET A 55 -19.82 11.40 17.46
CA MET A 55 -19.33 10.95 16.16
C MET A 55 -18.98 12.15 15.26
N PRO A 56 -18.03 12.02 14.31
CA PRO A 56 -17.84 13.02 13.26
C PRO A 56 -19.06 13.14 12.34
N VAL A 57 -19.42 14.37 11.94
CA VAL A 57 -20.53 14.61 11.00
C VAL A 57 -20.28 13.90 9.68
N SER A 58 -19.05 13.94 9.17
CA SER A 58 -18.62 13.29 7.93
C SER A 58 -18.73 11.76 7.96
N TRP A 59 -18.60 11.16 9.15
CA TRP A 59 -18.81 9.75 9.32
C TRP A 59 -20.31 9.40 9.23
N LEU A 60 -21.18 10.16 9.90
CA LEU A 60 -22.64 9.94 9.88
C LEU A 60 -23.29 10.31 8.54
N TRP A 61 -22.86 11.40 7.91
CA TRP A 61 -23.38 11.93 6.64
C TRP A 61 -22.24 12.49 5.79
N PRO A 62 -21.59 11.64 4.96
CA PRO A 62 -20.51 12.06 4.07
C PRO A 62 -20.91 13.21 3.13
N GLU A 63 -22.18 13.31 2.76
CA GLU A 63 -22.68 14.32 1.82
C GLU A 63 -22.70 15.74 2.40
N LEU A 64 -22.60 15.89 3.74
CA LEU A 64 -22.54 17.19 4.41
C LEU A 64 -21.13 17.73 4.55
N ASP A 65 -20.14 16.95 4.14
CA ASP A 65 -18.73 17.32 4.15
C ASP A 65 -18.36 18.25 2.98
N GLY A 66 -19.25 19.20 2.68
CA GLY A 66 -19.00 20.29 1.75
C GLY A 66 -18.14 21.37 2.41
N ASP A 67 -16.96 21.58 1.83
CA ASP A 67 -16.02 22.71 1.97
C ASP A 67 -15.11 22.81 3.22
N THR A 68 -15.11 21.87 4.17
CA THR A 68 -14.16 21.95 5.31
C THR A 68 -13.48 20.65 5.76
N ALA A 69 -13.91 19.48 5.32
CA ALA A 69 -12.89 18.48 5.03
C ALA A 69 -12.17 19.00 3.80
N PRO A 70 -10.83 18.91 3.70
CA PRO A 70 -10.28 18.93 2.37
C PRO A 70 -11.10 17.88 1.61
N VAL A 71 -11.61 18.21 0.41
CA VAL A 71 -11.65 17.18 -0.62
C VAL A 71 -10.19 16.80 -0.76
N THR A 72 -9.75 15.94 0.16
CA THR A 72 -8.38 15.54 0.32
C THR A 72 -8.10 14.95 -1.03
N LYS A 73 -7.15 15.57 -1.72
CA LYS A 73 -6.35 14.89 -2.71
C LYS A 73 -5.90 13.59 -2.04
N SER A 74 -6.73 12.57 -2.11
CA SER A 74 -6.47 11.29 -1.46
C SER A 74 -5.43 10.66 -2.33
N GLU A 75 -4.19 10.70 -1.85
CA GLU A 75 -3.11 9.92 -2.42
C GLU A 75 -3.47 8.43 -2.34
N VAL A 76 -4.30 8.01 -1.39
CA VAL A 76 -4.82 6.64 -1.35
C VAL A 76 -5.85 6.42 -2.47
N VAL A 77 -5.48 5.58 -3.44
CA VAL A 77 -6.32 5.09 -4.53
C VAL A 77 -7.14 3.88 -4.05
N ALA A 78 -6.48 2.93 -3.38
CA ALA A 78 -7.12 1.73 -2.87
C ALA A 78 -6.37 1.14 -1.67
N PHE A 79 -7.09 0.38 -0.85
CA PHE A 79 -6.53 -0.45 0.20
C PHE A 79 -7.02 -1.88 0.01
N TYR A 80 -6.09 -2.82 -0.16
CA TYR A 80 -6.38 -4.24 -0.31
C TYR A 80 -6.01 -4.95 0.99
N PRO A 81 -6.95 -5.63 1.67
CA PRO A 81 -6.66 -6.33 2.94
C PRO A 81 -5.53 -7.36 2.84
N HIS A 82 -5.38 -7.99 1.68
CA HIS A 82 -4.30 -8.94 1.39
C HIS A 82 -3.70 -8.65 0.01
N ARG A 83 -2.38 -8.79 -0.16
CA ARG A 83 -1.72 -8.66 -1.48
C ARG A 83 -2.33 -9.60 -2.51
N SER A 84 -2.68 -10.83 -2.13
CA SER A 84 -3.34 -11.79 -3.03
C SER A 84 -4.70 -11.33 -3.56
N GLN A 85 -5.29 -10.28 -2.98
CA GLN A 85 -6.56 -9.67 -3.40
C GLN A 85 -6.37 -8.43 -4.28
N THR A 86 -5.15 -8.03 -4.61
CA THR A 86 -4.96 -7.01 -5.66
C THR A 86 -5.54 -7.52 -6.98
N PRO A 87 -6.16 -6.66 -7.82
CA PRO A 87 -6.64 -7.07 -9.13
C PRO A 87 -5.54 -7.77 -9.91
N LYS A 88 -5.83 -8.94 -10.50
CA LYS A 88 -4.83 -9.82 -11.13
C LYS A 88 -3.89 -9.10 -12.09
N ARG A 89 -4.41 -8.07 -12.78
CA ARG A 89 -3.68 -7.34 -13.81
C ARG A 89 -3.02 -6.06 -13.32
N LEU A 90 -3.33 -5.60 -12.10
CA LEU A 90 -2.86 -4.31 -11.56
C LEU A 90 -1.34 -4.14 -11.67
N TRP A 91 -0.57 -5.13 -11.20
CA TRP A 91 0.89 -5.10 -11.21
C TRP A 91 1.48 -4.92 -12.60
N LEU A 92 0.96 -5.69 -13.56
CA LEU A 92 1.45 -5.65 -14.93
C LEU A 92 0.96 -4.43 -15.70
N ASP A 93 -0.25 -3.93 -15.41
CA ASP A 93 -0.74 -2.69 -16.00
C ASP A 93 0.09 -1.51 -15.55
N LEU A 94 0.39 -1.39 -14.25
CA LEU A 94 1.28 -0.34 -13.72
C LEU A 94 2.70 -0.44 -14.32
N LEU A 95 3.26 -1.64 -14.37
CA LEU A 95 4.59 -1.88 -14.95
C LEU A 95 4.64 -1.55 -16.45
N THR A 96 3.56 -1.82 -17.18
CA THR A 96 3.44 -1.49 -18.61
C THR A 96 3.17 0.00 -18.83
N ALA A 97 2.45 0.65 -17.93
CA ALA A 97 2.12 2.07 -18.03
C ALA A 97 3.30 2.98 -17.67
N ALA A 98 4.23 2.55 -16.83
CA ALA A 98 5.33 3.40 -16.37
C ALA A 98 6.24 3.91 -17.51
N GLU A 99 6.53 5.20 -17.57
CA GLU A 99 7.31 5.86 -18.63
C GLU A 99 8.60 6.53 -18.13
N GLU A 100 8.75 6.78 -16.82
CA GLU A 100 9.90 7.51 -16.27
C GLU A 100 10.74 6.66 -15.32
N GLU A 101 10.12 6.03 -14.33
CA GLU A 101 10.79 5.29 -13.27
C GLU A 101 10.00 4.07 -12.80
N ILE A 102 10.69 2.94 -12.68
CA ILE A 102 10.22 1.77 -11.96
C ILE A 102 11.21 1.47 -10.83
N SER A 103 10.73 1.49 -9.59
CA SER A 103 11.56 1.24 -8.41
C SER A 103 10.94 0.15 -7.53
N LEU A 104 11.66 -0.96 -7.34
CA LEU A 104 11.22 -2.12 -6.57
C LEU A 104 12.11 -2.28 -5.33
N LEU A 105 11.50 -2.34 -4.15
CA LEU A 105 12.16 -2.62 -2.88
C LEU A 105 11.40 -3.71 -2.12
N ALA A 106 12.04 -4.85 -1.89
CA ALA A 106 11.49 -5.94 -1.09
C ALA A 106 12.63 -6.89 -0.69
N TYR A 107 12.38 -7.85 0.21
CA TYR A 107 13.37 -8.92 0.38
C TYR A 107 13.48 -9.81 -0.86
N ALA A 108 12.38 -10.35 -1.37
CA ALA A 108 12.43 -11.23 -2.55
C ALA A 108 11.69 -10.67 -3.78
N SER A 109 10.55 -9.97 -3.64
CA SER A 109 9.71 -9.57 -4.80
C SER A 109 9.43 -10.72 -5.80
N LEU A 110 9.40 -11.96 -5.31
CA LEU A 110 9.33 -13.17 -6.13
C LEU A 110 7.97 -13.37 -6.78
N PHE A 111 6.91 -12.91 -6.12
CA PHE A 111 5.53 -12.98 -6.63
C PHE A 111 5.38 -12.29 -7.99
N LEU A 112 6.15 -11.22 -8.25
CA LEU A 112 6.00 -10.43 -9.47
C LEU A 112 6.30 -11.28 -10.72
N PRO A 113 7.48 -11.91 -10.87
CA PRO A 113 7.75 -12.78 -12.01
C PRO A 113 6.99 -14.12 -11.97
N GLU A 114 6.62 -14.64 -10.79
CA GLU A 114 5.84 -15.90 -10.71
C GLU A 114 4.39 -15.73 -11.19
N GLU A 115 3.75 -14.62 -10.82
CA GLU A 115 2.37 -14.32 -11.20
C GLU A 115 2.28 -13.59 -12.55
N ASN A 116 3.37 -12.96 -13.00
CA ASN A 116 3.46 -12.21 -14.25
C ASN A 116 4.75 -12.63 -15.01
N PRO A 117 4.75 -13.78 -15.71
CA PRO A 117 5.93 -14.31 -16.39
C PRO A 117 6.61 -13.34 -17.37
N GLU A 118 5.86 -12.39 -17.93
CA GLU A 118 6.35 -11.35 -18.82
C GLU A 118 7.08 -10.20 -18.12
N ALA A 119 6.99 -10.07 -16.79
CA ALA A 119 7.48 -8.90 -16.05
C ALA A 119 8.97 -8.61 -16.31
N ILE A 120 9.82 -9.64 -16.32
CA ILE A 120 11.26 -9.49 -16.60
C ILE A 120 11.50 -8.95 -18.00
N ALA A 121 10.76 -9.44 -19.00
CA ALA A 121 10.86 -8.97 -20.37
C ALA A 121 10.35 -7.53 -20.51
N VAL A 122 9.30 -7.15 -19.79
CA VAL A 122 8.78 -5.77 -19.80
C VAL A 122 9.78 -4.82 -19.13
N LEU A 123 10.33 -5.17 -17.96
CA LEU A 123 11.34 -4.35 -17.27
C LEU A 123 12.56 -4.09 -18.16
N ARG A 124 13.06 -5.12 -18.86
CA ARG A 124 14.13 -4.98 -19.84
C ARG A 124 13.77 -3.95 -20.93
N ARG A 125 12.62 -4.14 -21.60
CA ARG A 125 12.18 -3.24 -22.68
C ARG A 125 11.98 -1.81 -22.20
N LYS A 126 11.45 -1.63 -20.99
CA LYS A 126 11.29 -0.30 -20.37
C LYS A 126 12.65 0.37 -20.15
N ALA A 127 13.63 -0.37 -19.60
CA ALA A 127 14.98 0.16 -19.44
C ALA A 127 15.65 0.52 -20.78
N GLU A 128 15.50 -0.34 -21.80
CA GLU A 128 15.99 -0.08 -23.17
C GLU A 128 15.33 1.14 -23.82
N ALA A 129 14.07 1.43 -23.46
CA ALA A 129 13.33 2.61 -23.89
C ALA A 129 13.66 3.89 -23.07
N GLY A 130 14.57 3.81 -22.10
CA GLY A 130 15.03 4.95 -21.30
C GLY A 130 14.37 5.09 -19.92
N VAL A 131 13.44 4.22 -19.54
CA VAL A 131 12.85 4.21 -18.19
C VAL A 131 13.92 3.81 -17.17
N LYS A 132 14.04 4.57 -16.07
CA LYS A 132 14.96 4.24 -14.99
C LYS A 132 14.42 3.06 -14.18
N VAL A 133 15.11 1.92 -14.20
CA VAL A 133 14.69 0.72 -13.46
C VAL A 133 15.64 0.48 -12.28
N ARG A 134 15.12 0.56 -11.06
CA ARG A 134 15.86 0.28 -9.81
C ARG A 134 15.26 -0.92 -9.10
N ILE A 135 16.07 -1.92 -8.83
CA ILE A 135 15.67 -3.13 -8.12
C ILE A 135 16.57 -3.26 -6.90
N VAL A 136 15.97 -3.34 -5.71
CA VAL A 136 16.67 -3.52 -4.45
C VAL A 136 16.08 -4.72 -3.73
N LEU A 137 16.82 -5.81 -3.67
CA LEU A 137 16.41 -7.04 -2.99
C LEU A 137 17.15 -7.23 -1.66
N GLY A 138 16.61 -8.05 -0.77
CA GLY A 138 17.31 -8.43 0.45
C GLY A 138 18.62 -9.11 0.13
N ASP A 139 19.64 -8.88 0.95
CA ASP A 139 20.83 -9.70 0.94
C ASP A 139 20.53 -11.07 1.58
N PRO A 140 20.55 -12.18 0.81
CA PRO A 140 20.19 -13.49 1.33
C PRO A 140 21.16 -14.03 2.39
N ASP A 141 22.36 -13.46 2.50
CA ASP A 141 23.39 -13.85 3.46
C ASP A 141 23.42 -12.93 4.69
N SER A 142 22.47 -12.00 4.77
CA SER A 142 22.37 -11.03 5.86
C SER A 142 21.61 -11.55 7.08
N PRO A 143 22.00 -11.12 8.30
CA PRO A 143 21.24 -11.43 9.51
C PRO A 143 19.82 -10.85 9.48
N GLU A 144 19.56 -9.77 8.75
CA GLU A 144 18.23 -9.15 8.65
C GLU A 144 17.24 -10.04 7.89
N VAL A 145 17.69 -10.68 6.79
CA VAL A 145 16.87 -11.64 6.03
C VAL A 145 16.70 -12.94 6.82
N ALA A 146 17.73 -13.40 7.53
CA ALA A 146 17.63 -14.56 8.41
C ALA A 146 16.64 -14.32 9.57
N LEU A 147 16.71 -13.15 10.21
CA LEU A 147 15.77 -12.74 11.26
C LEU A 147 14.33 -12.73 10.74
N ARG A 148 14.10 -12.19 9.54
CA ARG A 148 12.77 -12.22 8.91
C ARG A 148 12.24 -13.64 8.75
N GLY A 149 13.11 -14.59 8.39
CA GLY A 149 12.78 -16.01 8.36
C GLY A 149 12.26 -16.53 9.70
N VAL A 150 12.95 -16.19 10.79
CA VAL A 150 12.52 -16.56 12.16
C VAL A 150 11.20 -15.91 12.52
N GLU A 151 11.03 -14.61 12.28
CA GLU A 151 9.81 -13.86 12.61
C GLU A 151 8.58 -14.37 11.87
N GLU A 152 8.73 -14.78 10.60
CA GLU A 152 7.68 -15.40 9.81
C GLU A 152 7.54 -16.92 10.06
N GLN A 153 8.35 -17.55 10.92
CA GLN A 153 8.37 -19.01 11.12
C GLN A 153 8.65 -19.81 9.83
N LEU A 154 9.34 -19.17 8.87
CA LEU A 154 9.76 -19.75 7.59
C LEU A 154 11.26 -20.09 7.58
N TYR A 155 12.02 -19.59 8.55
CA TYR A 155 13.44 -19.86 8.74
C TYR A 155 14.22 -19.68 7.42
N ASP A 156 15.01 -20.68 7.02
CA ASP A 156 15.86 -20.66 5.82
C ASP A 156 15.09 -20.50 4.50
N ALA A 157 13.76 -20.68 4.51
CA ALA A 157 12.95 -20.49 3.31
C ALA A 157 12.92 -19.03 2.84
N ILE A 158 13.09 -18.05 3.74
CA ILE A 158 13.15 -16.63 3.34
C ILE A 158 14.45 -16.33 2.58
N PRO A 159 15.66 -16.59 3.11
CA PRO A 159 16.91 -16.51 2.34
C PRO A 159 16.86 -17.26 1.01
N ALA A 160 16.32 -18.49 0.99
CA ALA A 160 16.20 -19.28 -0.24
C ALA A 160 15.29 -18.60 -1.28
N ARG A 161 14.17 -18.01 -0.87
CA ARG A 161 13.29 -17.24 -1.76
C ARG A 161 13.95 -15.99 -2.33
N VAL A 162 14.80 -15.32 -1.54
CA VAL A 162 15.60 -14.18 -2.02
C VAL A 162 16.58 -14.64 -3.12
N ARG A 163 17.31 -15.75 -2.90
CA ARG A 163 18.20 -16.33 -3.93
C ARG A 163 17.43 -16.72 -5.19
N MET A 164 16.24 -17.30 -5.04
CA MET A 164 15.39 -17.65 -6.17
C MET A 164 14.93 -16.41 -6.94
N ALA A 165 14.53 -15.35 -6.24
CA ALA A 165 14.19 -14.10 -6.90
C ALA A 165 15.38 -13.52 -7.66
N ILE A 166 16.57 -13.48 -7.05
CA ILE A 166 17.80 -13.05 -7.73
C ILE A 166 17.99 -13.82 -9.04
N ALA A 167 17.75 -15.14 -9.06
CA ALA A 167 17.83 -15.94 -10.28
C ALA A 167 16.81 -15.51 -11.35
N TYR A 168 15.57 -15.19 -10.97
CA TYR A 168 14.55 -14.65 -11.89
C TYR A 168 14.93 -13.29 -12.46
N TYR A 169 15.47 -12.38 -11.63
CA TYR A 169 15.86 -11.03 -12.06
C TYR A 169 17.24 -10.98 -12.72
N ARG A 170 18.04 -12.05 -12.65
CA ARG A 170 19.39 -12.15 -13.23
C ARG A 170 19.50 -11.67 -14.68
N PRO A 171 18.55 -11.93 -15.60
CA PRO A 171 18.63 -11.43 -16.97
C PRO A 171 18.71 -9.90 -17.07
N LEU A 172 18.31 -9.15 -16.04
CA LEU A 172 18.35 -7.68 -16.01
C LEU A 172 19.72 -7.12 -15.58
N VAL A 173 20.63 -7.97 -15.07
CA VAL A 173 21.99 -7.55 -14.71
C VAL A 173 22.73 -7.11 -15.97
N GLY A 174 23.43 -5.96 -15.88
CA GLY A 174 24.16 -5.37 -17.01
C GLY A 174 23.30 -4.71 -18.09
N VAL A 175 21.96 -4.75 -17.99
CA VAL A 175 21.08 -4.05 -18.95
C VAL A 175 21.19 -2.54 -18.73
N PRO A 176 21.53 -1.74 -19.76
CA PRO A 176 21.53 -0.27 -19.64
C PRO A 176 20.18 0.25 -19.14
N GLY A 177 20.21 1.18 -18.17
CA GLY A 177 19.00 1.71 -17.52
C GLY A 177 18.50 0.90 -16.33
N VAL A 178 18.98 -0.34 -16.13
CA VAL A 178 18.73 -1.12 -14.91
C VAL A 178 19.85 -0.88 -13.88
N ARG A 179 19.46 -0.76 -12.62
CA ARG A 179 20.36 -0.84 -11.46
C ARG A 179 19.80 -1.87 -10.48
N PHE A 180 20.55 -2.94 -10.26
CA PHE A 180 20.13 -4.06 -9.42
C PHE A 180 21.06 -4.18 -8.20
N HIS A 181 20.52 -3.87 -7.03
CA HIS A 181 21.20 -3.80 -5.76
C HIS A 181 20.64 -4.80 -4.75
N LEU A 182 21.44 -5.05 -3.71
CA LEU A 182 21.03 -5.71 -2.48
C LEU A 182 21.07 -4.75 -1.29
N HIS A 183 20.27 -5.03 -0.26
CA HIS A 183 20.24 -4.23 0.97
C HIS A 183 20.23 -5.12 2.22
N ARG A 184 20.73 -4.57 3.32
CA ARG A 184 20.78 -5.18 4.67
C ARG A 184 19.97 -4.39 5.70
N THR A 185 18.86 -3.81 5.27
CA THR A 185 18.01 -2.97 6.12
C THR A 185 16.83 -3.77 6.65
N THR A 186 16.37 -3.46 7.86
CA THR A 186 15.02 -3.86 8.30
C THR A 186 13.98 -3.20 7.38
N LEU A 187 13.10 -4.00 6.80
CA LEU A 187 11.97 -3.50 6.01
C LEU A 187 10.69 -3.46 6.84
N TYR A 188 10.10 -2.27 6.94
CA TYR A 188 8.76 -2.06 7.51
C TYR A 188 7.65 -2.26 6.47
N ASN A 189 8.01 -2.19 5.19
CA ASN A 189 7.13 -2.43 4.04
C ASN A 189 7.99 -2.75 2.82
N SER A 190 7.37 -3.35 1.80
CA SER A 190 7.93 -3.38 0.45
C SER A 190 7.32 -2.25 -0.37
N ILE A 191 8.11 -1.64 -1.24
CA ILE A 191 7.71 -0.50 -2.07
C ILE A 191 7.84 -0.87 -3.54
N PHE A 192 6.78 -0.65 -4.30
CA PHE A 192 6.78 -0.85 -5.75
C PHE A 192 6.24 0.39 -6.41
N ARG A 193 7.13 1.21 -6.96
CA ARG A 193 6.82 2.48 -7.61
C ARG A 193 6.84 2.33 -9.13
N PHE A 194 5.86 2.97 -9.75
CA PHE A 194 5.65 3.08 -11.19
C PHE A 194 5.29 4.55 -11.47
N ASP A 195 6.30 5.37 -11.75
CA ASP A 195 6.18 6.84 -11.89
C ASP A 195 5.53 7.51 -10.66
N ASP A 196 4.29 7.97 -10.82
CA ASP A 196 3.45 8.62 -9.82
C ASP A 196 2.43 7.66 -9.18
N GLU A 197 2.53 6.37 -9.45
CA GLU A 197 1.75 5.31 -8.81
C GLU A 197 2.66 4.44 -7.94
N MET A 198 2.16 3.99 -6.78
CA MET A 198 2.95 3.20 -5.84
C MET A 198 2.10 2.16 -5.11
N LEU A 199 2.58 0.93 -5.04
CA LEU A 199 2.01 -0.13 -4.21
C LEU A 199 2.92 -0.36 -3.01
N ILE A 200 2.38 -0.16 -1.80
CA ILE A 200 3.08 -0.41 -0.55
C ILE A 200 2.55 -1.70 0.05
N ASN A 201 3.36 -2.75 0.09
CA ASN A 201 3.02 -3.96 0.80
C ASN A 201 3.44 -3.80 2.26
N GLN A 202 2.47 -3.63 3.15
CA GLN A 202 2.72 -3.46 4.58
C GLN A 202 3.27 -4.76 5.16
N HIS A 203 4.28 -4.69 6.02
CA HIS A 203 4.76 -5.88 6.72
C HIS A 203 4.12 -5.95 8.10
N ILE A 204 3.59 -7.12 8.45
CA ILE A 204 3.02 -7.40 9.77
C ILE A 204 3.82 -8.55 10.36
N TYR A 205 4.25 -8.42 11.61
CA TYR A 205 5.05 -9.43 12.30
C TYR A 205 4.33 -10.81 12.28
N GLY A 206 5.03 -11.86 11.84
CA GLY A 206 4.47 -13.21 11.71
C GLY A 206 3.49 -13.43 10.57
N VAL A 207 3.25 -12.43 9.71
CA VAL A 207 2.32 -12.54 8.57
C VAL A 207 3.09 -12.65 7.26
N TYR A 208 2.75 -13.67 6.47
CA TYR A 208 3.32 -13.87 5.14
C TYR A 208 2.97 -12.73 4.19
N GLY A 209 3.91 -12.38 3.31
CA GLY A 209 3.75 -11.24 2.39
C GLY A 209 2.50 -11.27 1.50
N TYR A 210 1.98 -12.45 1.13
CA TYR A 210 0.75 -12.55 0.32
C TYR A 210 -0.53 -12.22 1.11
N MET A 211 -0.50 -12.41 2.44
CA MET A 211 -1.59 -12.07 3.36
C MET A 211 -1.49 -10.63 3.86
N ALA A 212 -0.33 -10.00 3.68
CA ALA A 212 -0.12 -8.65 4.20
C ALA A 212 -0.81 -7.61 3.30
N PRO A 213 -1.33 -6.49 3.87
CA PRO A 213 -2.09 -5.51 3.10
C PRO A 213 -1.29 -4.79 2.02
N ILE A 214 -1.99 -4.27 1.01
CA ILE A 214 -1.44 -3.35 0.02
C ILE A 214 -2.15 -2.00 0.14
N LEU A 215 -1.37 -0.94 0.27
CA LEU A 215 -1.82 0.43 0.10
C LEU A 215 -1.42 0.90 -1.31
N HIS A 216 -2.39 1.23 -2.15
CA HIS A 216 -2.15 1.80 -3.48
C HIS A 216 -2.24 3.31 -3.38
N LEU A 217 -1.12 3.98 -3.67
CA LEU A 217 -0.96 5.41 -3.67
C LEU A 217 -0.79 5.95 -5.09
N ARG A 218 -1.32 7.15 -5.32
CA ARG A 218 -0.96 8.04 -6.42
C ARG A 218 -0.35 9.31 -5.85
N ARG A 219 0.65 9.85 -6.53
CA ARG A 219 1.27 11.11 -6.17
C ARG A 219 0.31 12.25 -6.48
N ILE A 220 0.19 13.20 -5.55
CA ILE A 220 -0.55 14.43 -5.80
C ILE A 220 0.25 15.62 -5.24
N GLU A 221 0.48 16.62 -6.09
CA GLU A 221 1.18 17.84 -5.68
C GLU A 221 0.53 18.49 -4.45
N GLY A 222 1.37 18.85 -3.48
CA GLY A 222 0.96 19.46 -2.21
C GLY A 222 0.56 18.45 -1.12
N CYS A 223 0.67 17.15 -1.40
CA CYS A 223 0.52 16.08 -0.42
C CYS A 223 1.89 15.40 -0.15
N ASP A 224 1.99 14.64 0.94
CA ASP A 224 3.27 14.17 1.49
C ASP A 224 3.37 12.64 1.65
N LEU A 225 2.27 11.89 1.53
CA LEU A 225 2.26 10.45 1.82
C LEU A 225 3.07 9.67 0.79
N PHE A 226 2.86 9.94 -0.50
CA PHE A 226 3.62 9.31 -1.57
C PHE A 226 5.11 9.65 -1.42
N ASP A 227 5.43 10.93 -1.25
CA ASP A 227 6.80 11.42 -1.15
C ASP A 227 7.51 10.89 0.12
N THR A 228 6.77 10.61 1.20
CA THR A 228 7.30 9.96 2.40
C THR A 228 7.81 8.55 2.10
N TYR A 229 7.03 7.74 1.37
CA TYR A 229 7.47 6.41 0.95
C TYR A 229 8.59 6.48 -0.11
N ALA A 230 8.51 7.41 -1.05
CA ALA A 230 9.58 7.62 -2.03
C ALA A 230 10.92 7.98 -1.33
N ASN A 231 10.90 8.88 -0.34
CA ASN A 231 12.08 9.22 0.46
C ASN A 231 12.58 8.03 1.28
N SER A 232 11.69 7.17 1.79
CA SER A 232 12.09 5.92 2.44
C SER A 232 12.83 4.98 1.48
N PHE A 233 12.35 4.85 0.23
CA PHE A 233 13.06 4.11 -0.81
C PHE A 233 14.46 4.69 -1.03
N GLU A 234 14.61 6.01 -1.19
CA GLU A 234 15.91 6.64 -1.41
C GLU A 234 16.90 6.42 -0.26
N ARG A 235 16.42 6.38 1.00
CA ARG A 235 17.26 6.06 2.16
C ARG A 235 17.81 4.64 2.11
N VAL A 236 16.99 3.67 1.70
CA VAL A 236 17.44 2.28 1.53
C VAL A 236 18.37 2.18 0.32
N TRP A 237 18.05 2.86 -0.79
CA TRP A 237 18.88 2.93 -1.97
C TRP A 237 20.30 3.43 -1.66
N ALA A 238 20.42 4.51 -0.87
CA ALA A 238 21.70 5.12 -0.53
C ALA A 238 22.65 4.21 0.26
N VAL A 239 22.14 3.20 0.97
CA VAL A 239 22.93 2.22 1.75
C VAL A 239 22.95 0.83 1.12
N SER A 240 22.26 0.67 -0.02
CA SER A 240 22.29 -0.56 -0.81
C SER A 240 23.55 -0.66 -1.64
N TYR A 241 23.88 -1.85 -2.14
CA TYR A 241 25.09 -2.09 -2.92
C TYR A 241 24.79 -2.99 -4.14
N PRO A 242 25.51 -2.82 -5.27
CA PRO A 242 25.20 -3.53 -6.52
C PRO A 242 25.49 -5.03 -6.41
N ILE A 243 24.65 -5.86 -7.07
CA ILE A 243 24.78 -7.32 -7.01
C ILE A 243 26.07 -7.86 -7.64
N GLU A 244 26.70 -7.09 -8.54
CA GLU A 244 27.94 -7.43 -9.25
C GLU A 244 29.14 -7.66 -8.29
N GLN A 245 29.07 -7.14 -7.06
CA GLN A 245 30.06 -7.41 -6.03
C GLN A 245 30.05 -8.86 -5.51
N ILE A 246 28.97 -9.62 -5.69
CA ILE A 246 28.89 -11.01 -5.19
C ILE A 246 29.63 -12.00 -6.10
N THR A 247 29.67 -11.74 -7.40
CA THR A 247 30.36 -12.60 -8.37
C THR A 247 31.88 -12.67 -8.15
N ALA A 248 32.49 -11.61 -7.62
CA ALA A 248 33.94 -11.58 -7.36
C ALA A 248 34.36 -12.43 -6.16
N ASP A 249 33.50 -12.59 -5.15
CA ASP A 249 33.83 -13.35 -3.94
C ASP A 249 33.50 -14.86 -4.07
N GLN A 250 32.54 -15.22 -4.93
CA GLN A 250 32.19 -16.63 -5.17
C GLN A 250 33.13 -17.35 -6.15
N GLU A 251 33.85 -16.63 -7.04
CA GLU A 251 34.87 -17.24 -7.90
C GLU A 251 36.18 -17.58 -7.16
N ASN A 252 36.44 -16.96 -6.00
CA ASN A 252 37.66 -17.21 -5.20
C ASN A 252 37.56 -18.43 -4.26
N HIS A 253 36.41 -19.09 -4.18
CA HIS A 253 36.17 -20.24 -3.30
C HIS A 253 35.65 -21.49 -4.05
N GLY A 254 35.84 -21.54 -5.37
CA GLY A 254 35.52 -22.69 -6.24
C GLY A 254 36.73 -23.57 -6.54
#